data_AF-A0A4Z0E975-F1
#
_entry.id   AF-A0A4Z0E975-F1
#
_cell.length_a   1.000
_cell.length_b   1.000
_cell.length_c   1.000
_cell.angle_alpha   90.00
_cell.angle_beta   90.00
_cell.angle_gamma   90.00
#
_symmetry.space_group_name_H-M   'P 1'
#
loop_
_entity.id
_entity.type
_entity.pdbx_description
1 polymer ?
#
loop_
_entity_poly.entity_id
_entity_poly.type
_entity_poly.pdbx_seq_one_letter_code
_entity_poly.pdbx_strand_id
1 'polypeptide(L)'
;MPPTPVPSEVEGLLHAALHDAGTAWSLGSFGAIAEFMRDDDEPVRPLPDARMGLATDRGAVALTLSPGLRPVAYETGFSGGYNHAVALCLPDSACAMSGRTVVTELGPDLEAAREQDRAAILFDLGLGLRAVDACVRASDPDTIACLRAGVGKPVFATDNPIGPRLAAMSPHRIFRARIGRIEVYAPIPGPGGTSPEGPHTHVLPKLLRAGRTHAATTPIPGGFVPCGGLHPPHPYKDGMGRRIAFDPARHAAFQALLERWGDPDLLAIKRGLAPLEPVSPKHAQSVRRVADLQARFLRGEDAEARAGDEDQGADAQV
;
A
#
# COMPACT_ATOMS: atom_id res chain seq x y z
N MET A 1 -12.96 -3.90 23.25
CA MET A 1 -12.59 -2.82 22.31
C MET A 1 -11.28 -2.16 22.75
N PRO A 2 -10.23 -2.13 21.90
CA PRO A 2 -9.07 -1.29 22.18
C PRO A 2 -9.49 0.20 22.25
N PRO A 3 -8.78 1.04 23.01
CA PRO A 3 -9.08 2.46 23.07
C PRO A 3 -9.05 3.05 21.65
N THR A 4 -10.01 3.94 21.36
CA THR A 4 -9.97 4.69 20.11
C THR A 4 -8.70 5.55 20.15
N PRO A 5 -7.78 5.41 19.19
CA PRO A 5 -6.54 6.15 19.22
C PRO A 5 -6.83 7.65 19.12
N VAL A 6 -6.10 8.45 19.91
CA VAL A 6 -6.27 9.90 19.83
C VAL A 6 -5.57 10.42 18.56
N PRO A 7 -6.09 11.46 17.90
CA PRO A 7 -5.53 11.95 16.64
C PRO A 7 -4.02 12.23 16.67
N SER A 8 -3.51 12.74 17.79
CA SER A 8 -2.08 13.04 17.98
C SER A 8 -1.18 11.81 17.97
N GLU A 9 -1.68 10.64 18.36
CA GLU A 9 -0.90 9.39 18.30
C GLU A 9 -0.82 8.85 16.88
N VAL A 10 -1.91 8.98 16.11
CA VAL A 10 -1.93 8.61 14.70
C VAL A 10 -1.00 9.54 13.91
N GLU A 11 -1.07 10.83 14.16
CA GLU A 11 -0.15 11.82 13.59
C GLU A 11 1.32 11.50 13.94
N GLY A 12 1.61 11.19 15.20
CA GLY A 12 2.95 10.79 15.64
C GLY A 12 3.47 9.53 14.94
N LEU A 13 2.61 8.51 14.76
CA LEU A 13 2.94 7.30 13.98
C LEU A 13 3.29 7.65 12.53
N LEU A 14 2.48 8.46 11.87
CA LEU A 14 2.69 8.83 10.47
C LEU A 14 3.95 9.67 10.29
N HIS A 15 4.22 10.63 11.18
CA HIS A 15 5.46 11.41 11.16
C HIS A 15 6.70 10.55 11.36
N ALA A 16 6.68 9.64 12.34
CA ALA A 16 7.80 8.74 12.59
C ALA A 16 8.07 7.85 11.36
N ALA A 17 7.02 7.28 10.77
CA ALA A 17 7.12 6.44 9.58
C ALA A 17 7.60 7.21 8.34
N LEU A 18 7.23 8.49 8.18
CA LEU A 18 7.69 9.31 7.05
C LEU A 18 9.18 9.70 7.18
N HIS A 19 9.68 9.79 8.40
CA HIS A 19 11.08 10.10 8.67
C HIS A 19 12.00 8.88 8.46
N ASP A 20 11.48 7.65 8.62
CA ASP A 20 12.21 6.41 8.36
C ASP A 20 12.21 6.07 6.86
N ALA A 21 13.37 6.20 6.23
CA ALA A 21 13.58 5.85 4.82
C ALA A 21 13.34 4.36 4.53
N GLY A 22 13.57 3.48 5.52
CA GLY A 22 13.33 2.05 5.40
C GLY A 22 11.85 1.65 5.46
N THR A 23 10.94 2.59 5.76
CA THR A 23 9.50 2.36 5.75
C THR A 23 8.93 2.60 4.34
N ALA A 24 8.39 1.55 3.73
CA ALA A 24 7.64 1.67 2.49
C ALA A 24 6.17 2.01 2.76
N TRP A 25 5.51 2.58 1.76
CA TRP A 25 4.12 3.05 1.82
C TRP A 25 3.33 2.43 0.68
N SER A 26 2.05 2.14 0.93
CA SER A 26 1.11 1.70 -0.09
C SER A 26 -0.20 2.48 0.00
N LEU A 27 -0.83 2.72 -1.13
CA LEU A 27 -2.15 3.34 -1.22
C LEU A 27 -2.92 2.70 -2.37
N GLY A 28 -4.05 2.09 -2.06
CA GLY A 28 -4.69 1.18 -3.00
C GLY A 28 -5.82 0.35 -2.42
N SER A 29 -6.34 -0.54 -3.26
CA SER A 29 -7.33 -1.56 -2.95
C SER A 29 -6.86 -2.91 -3.50
N PHE A 30 -7.50 -4.01 -3.11
CA PHE A 30 -7.23 -5.34 -3.66
C PHE A 30 -7.26 -5.38 -5.19
N GLY A 31 -6.07 -5.50 -5.79
CA GLY A 31 -5.87 -5.54 -7.24
C GLY A 31 -5.46 -4.21 -7.90
N ALA A 32 -5.34 -3.12 -7.16
CA ALA A 32 -4.78 -1.87 -7.66
C ALA A 32 -4.10 -1.08 -6.52
N ILE A 33 -2.77 -0.97 -6.57
CA ILE A 33 -1.98 -0.28 -5.54
C ILE A 33 -0.89 0.58 -6.17
N ALA A 34 -0.63 1.74 -5.58
CA ALA A 34 0.65 2.44 -5.69
C ALA A 34 1.50 2.22 -4.44
N GLU A 35 2.79 1.99 -4.65
CA GLU A 35 3.78 1.88 -3.61
C GLU A 35 4.80 3.02 -3.71
N PHE A 36 5.24 3.49 -2.55
CA PHE A 36 6.30 4.47 -2.43
C PHE A 36 7.35 3.97 -1.44
N MET A 37 8.57 3.91 -1.92
CA MET A 37 9.77 3.60 -1.14
C MET A 37 10.89 4.47 -1.69
N ARG A 38 11.87 4.79 -0.85
CA ARG A 38 13.00 5.63 -1.21
C ARG A 38 14.28 5.04 -0.67
N ASP A 39 15.39 5.41 -1.28
CA ASP A 39 16.70 5.10 -0.70
C ASP A 39 16.99 6.06 0.46
N ASP A 40 17.82 5.62 1.41
CA ASP A 40 18.17 6.40 2.61
C ASP A 40 18.80 7.75 2.23
N ASP A 41 19.62 7.76 1.18
CA ASP A 41 20.33 8.91 0.64
C ASP A 41 19.60 9.63 -0.50
N GLU A 42 18.41 9.17 -0.90
CA GLU A 42 17.64 9.80 -1.96
C GLU A 42 17.19 11.21 -1.54
N PRO A 43 17.46 12.25 -2.36
CA PRO A 43 17.02 13.60 -2.06
C PRO A 43 15.51 13.71 -1.89
N VAL A 44 15.09 14.23 -0.73
CA VAL A 44 13.68 14.47 -0.41
C VAL A 44 13.35 15.96 -0.49
N ARG A 45 12.19 16.27 -1.05
CA ARG A 45 11.60 17.62 -1.03
C ARG A 45 10.37 17.61 -0.13
N PRO A 46 10.23 18.58 0.79
CA PRO A 46 9.01 18.73 1.55
C PRO A 46 7.85 19.08 0.61
N LEU A 47 6.63 18.75 1.02
CA LEU A 47 5.45 19.17 0.30
C LEU A 47 5.25 20.69 0.44
N PRO A 48 4.76 21.39 -0.61
CA PRO A 48 4.55 22.83 -0.59
C PRO A 48 3.27 23.25 0.15
N ASP A 49 2.57 22.33 0.81
CA ASP A 49 1.28 22.55 1.47
C ASP A 49 1.22 21.88 2.85
N ALA A 50 0.06 21.92 3.50
CA ALA A 50 -0.12 21.45 4.89
C ALA A 50 -0.18 19.92 5.05
N ARG A 51 -0.07 19.15 3.96
CA ARG A 51 -0.09 17.68 4.04
C ARG A 51 1.23 17.17 4.63
N MET A 52 1.15 16.04 5.32
CA MET A 52 2.36 15.33 5.77
C MET A 52 2.92 14.51 4.62
N GLY A 53 4.20 14.62 4.33
CA GLY A 53 4.80 13.78 3.31
C GLY A 53 6.02 14.40 2.66
N LEU A 54 6.40 13.81 1.54
CA LEU A 54 7.61 14.17 0.81
C LEU A 54 7.52 13.74 -0.66
N ALA A 55 8.34 14.36 -1.48
CA ALA A 55 8.52 14.00 -2.88
C ALA A 55 10.00 13.76 -3.19
N THR A 56 10.29 12.71 -3.94
CA THR A 56 11.58 12.46 -4.59
C THR A 56 11.43 12.66 -6.09
N ASP A 57 12.48 12.39 -6.86
CA ASP A 57 12.38 12.40 -8.33
C ASP A 57 11.59 11.21 -8.88
N ARG A 58 11.50 10.11 -8.12
CA ARG A 58 10.82 8.87 -8.54
C ARG A 58 9.36 8.78 -8.09
N GLY A 59 8.98 9.45 -7.01
CA GLY A 59 7.59 9.44 -6.52
C GLY A 59 7.32 10.43 -5.41
N ALA A 60 6.12 10.40 -4.86
CA ALA A 60 5.75 11.16 -3.67
C ALA A 60 4.70 10.44 -2.83
N VAL A 61 4.71 10.73 -1.54
CA VAL A 61 3.65 10.40 -0.59
C VAL A 61 3.16 11.69 0.04
N ALA A 62 1.85 11.91 0.04
CA ALA A 62 1.22 13.09 0.62
C ALA A 62 -0.06 12.71 1.36
N LEU A 63 -0.01 12.76 2.69
CA LEU A 63 -1.03 12.27 3.60
C LEU A 63 -1.82 13.41 4.22
N THR A 64 -3.11 13.16 4.42
CA THR A 64 -4.02 14.04 5.16
C THR A 64 -4.58 13.26 6.34
N LEU A 65 -4.41 13.80 7.54
CA LEU A 65 -4.97 13.20 8.75
C LEU A 65 -6.50 13.29 8.69
N SER A 66 -7.13 12.17 8.33
CA SER A 66 -8.58 12.07 8.23
C SER A 66 -9.21 11.76 9.59
N PRO A 67 -10.33 12.42 9.97
CA PRO A 67 -11.11 12.01 11.13
C PRO A 67 -11.51 10.54 11.03
N GLY A 68 -11.28 9.78 12.11
CA GLY A 68 -11.59 8.35 12.15
C GLY A 68 -10.55 7.44 11.49
N LEU A 69 -9.40 7.97 11.06
CA LEU A 69 -8.27 7.15 10.60
C LEU A 69 -7.80 6.22 11.72
N ARG A 70 -7.86 4.92 11.45
CA ARG A 70 -7.48 3.86 12.37
C ARG A 70 -6.32 3.05 11.80
N PRO A 71 -5.11 3.17 12.37
CA PRO A 71 -4.03 2.23 12.12
C PRO A 71 -4.40 0.84 12.68
N VAL A 72 -4.08 -0.21 11.93
CA VAL A 72 -4.24 -1.61 12.32
C VAL A 72 -2.94 -2.35 11.99
N ALA A 73 -2.13 -2.65 13.00
CA ALA A 73 -0.92 -3.44 12.85
C ALA A 73 -1.26 -4.94 12.78
N TYR A 74 -0.62 -5.67 11.88
CA TYR A 74 -0.86 -7.10 11.75
C TYR A 74 0.34 -7.84 11.15
N GLU A 75 0.33 -9.16 11.34
CA GLU A 75 1.28 -10.07 10.72
C GLU A 75 0.50 -11.20 10.01
N THR A 76 0.96 -11.57 8.83
CA THR A 76 0.39 -12.66 8.03
C THR A 76 1.43 -13.74 7.77
N GLY A 77 1.24 -14.91 8.36
CA GLY A 77 2.11 -16.07 8.22
C GLY A 77 1.70 -17.00 7.08
N PHE A 78 2.65 -17.41 6.25
CA PHE A 78 2.46 -18.31 5.10
C PHE A 78 3.57 -19.36 5.05
N SER A 79 3.47 -20.31 4.11
CA SER A 79 4.51 -21.32 3.90
C SER A 79 5.83 -20.65 3.52
N GLY A 80 6.83 -20.74 4.39
CA GLY A 80 8.15 -20.16 4.14
C GLY A 80 8.39 -18.80 4.78
N GLY A 81 7.41 -18.17 5.44
CA GLY A 81 7.66 -16.90 6.12
C GLY A 81 6.42 -16.21 6.68
N TYR A 82 6.60 -14.93 6.97
CA TYR A 82 5.53 -13.99 7.26
C TYR A 82 5.83 -12.62 6.63
N ASN A 83 4.79 -11.81 6.54
CA ASN A 83 4.84 -10.38 6.27
C ASN A 83 4.20 -9.64 7.45
N HIS A 84 4.53 -8.36 7.56
CA HIS A 84 4.00 -7.46 8.59
C HIS A 84 3.63 -6.12 7.95
N ALA A 85 2.63 -5.44 8.50
CA ALA A 85 2.22 -4.13 7.99
C ALA A 85 1.35 -3.40 9.02
N VAL A 86 1.17 -2.10 8.81
CA VAL A 86 0.12 -1.32 9.48
C VAL A 86 -0.84 -0.79 8.42
N ALA A 87 -2.05 -1.33 8.38
CA ALA A 87 -3.11 -0.84 7.50
C ALA A 87 -3.68 0.48 8.04
N LEU A 88 -3.85 1.45 7.16
CA LEU A 88 -4.46 2.75 7.44
C LEU A 88 -5.92 2.70 6.99
N CYS A 89 -6.80 2.49 7.97
CA CYS A 89 -8.20 2.19 7.71
C CYS A 89 -9.12 3.38 8.01
N LEU A 90 -10.14 3.55 7.18
CA LEU A 90 -11.26 4.45 7.48
C LEU A 90 -12.55 3.64 7.66
N PRO A 91 -13.53 4.18 8.42
CA PRO A 91 -14.88 3.62 8.44
C PRO A 91 -15.45 3.54 7.02
N ASP A 92 -16.23 2.51 6.75
CA ASP A 92 -16.87 2.27 5.44
C ASP A 92 -17.69 3.47 4.93
N SER A 93 -18.29 4.23 5.85
CA SER A 93 -19.06 5.44 5.59
C SER A 93 -18.22 6.67 5.27
N ALA A 94 -16.91 6.65 5.57
CA ALA A 94 -16.00 7.78 5.44
C ALA A 94 -14.92 7.55 4.39
N CYS A 95 -14.73 6.32 3.91
CA CYS A 95 -13.65 5.98 2.97
C CYS A 95 -14.01 6.25 1.49
N ALA A 96 -15.29 6.44 1.17
CA ALA A 96 -15.77 6.44 -0.21
C ALA A 96 -15.12 7.53 -1.08
N MET A 97 -14.62 7.12 -2.23
CA MET A 97 -14.09 7.96 -3.31
C MET A 97 -15.13 8.06 -4.44
N SER A 98 -14.71 8.30 -5.68
CA SER A 98 -15.64 8.61 -6.77
C SER A 98 -16.43 7.42 -7.29
N GLY A 99 -15.85 6.21 -7.21
CA GLY A 99 -16.46 4.98 -7.73
C GLY A 99 -16.69 4.98 -9.25
N ARG A 100 -15.98 5.83 -10.01
CA ARG A 100 -16.11 5.87 -11.48
C ARG A 100 -15.75 4.54 -12.10
N THR A 101 -16.52 4.12 -13.11
CA THR A 101 -16.32 2.86 -13.85
C THR A 101 -15.87 3.06 -15.30
N VAL A 102 -15.61 4.32 -15.67
CA VAL A 102 -15.15 4.73 -16.99
C VAL A 102 -14.05 5.76 -16.86
N VAL A 103 -13.16 5.81 -17.84
CA VAL A 103 -12.09 6.80 -17.88
C VAL A 103 -12.69 8.20 -17.90
N THR A 104 -12.21 9.08 -17.03
CA THR A 104 -12.78 10.41 -16.84
C THR A 104 -11.68 11.46 -16.70
N GLU A 105 -11.72 12.50 -17.53
CA GLU A 105 -10.84 13.67 -17.38
C GLU A 105 -11.28 14.50 -16.17
N LEU A 106 -10.34 14.80 -15.27
CA LEU A 106 -10.57 15.56 -14.05
C LEU A 106 -10.07 17.01 -14.15
N GLY A 107 -9.32 17.34 -15.22
CA GLY A 107 -8.68 18.63 -15.40
C GLY A 107 -7.29 18.71 -14.75
N PRO A 108 -6.75 19.93 -14.52
CA PRO A 108 -5.44 20.13 -13.91
C PRO A 108 -5.31 19.51 -12.51
N ASP A 109 -4.17 18.89 -12.22
CA ASP A 109 -3.90 18.26 -10.92
C ASP A 109 -3.38 19.25 -9.87
N LEU A 110 -4.24 20.17 -9.42
CA LEU A 110 -3.87 21.22 -8.47
C LEU A 110 -3.32 20.69 -7.13
N GLU A 111 -3.62 19.44 -6.78
CA GLU A 111 -3.18 18.77 -5.56
C GLU A 111 -1.86 17.99 -5.73
N ALA A 112 -1.19 18.08 -6.88
CA ALA A 112 0.08 17.40 -7.11
C ALA A 112 1.13 17.79 -6.04
N ALA A 113 1.87 16.78 -5.58
CA ALA A 113 2.93 16.93 -4.59
C ALA A 113 4.08 17.82 -5.07
N ARG A 114 4.39 17.76 -6.36
CA ARG A 114 5.38 18.63 -7.02
C ARG A 114 4.67 19.79 -7.70
N GLU A 115 5.16 21.01 -7.50
CA GLU A 115 4.54 22.22 -8.06
C GLU A 115 4.50 22.21 -9.59
N GLN A 116 5.58 21.75 -10.24
CA GLN A 116 5.66 21.66 -11.70
C GLN A 116 4.62 20.72 -12.33
N ASP A 117 4.05 19.80 -11.55
CA ASP A 117 3.06 18.84 -12.03
C ASP A 117 1.62 19.37 -11.94
N ARG A 118 1.38 20.52 -11.29
CA ARG A 118 0.01 20.99 -10.97
C ARG A 118 -0.80 21.42 -12.19
N ALA A 119 -0.13 21.80 -13.28
CA ALA A 119 -0.77 22.16 -14.53
C ALA A 119 -1.07 20.95 -15.43
N ALA A 120 -0.51 19.78 -15.14
CA ALA A 120 -0.72 18.58 -15.94
C ALA A 120 -2.14 18.02 -15.73
N ILE A 121 -2.68 17.36 -16.75
CA ILE A 121 -4.08 16.91 -16.76
C ILE A 121 -4.18 15.54 -16.11
N LEU A 122 -5.10 15.42 -15.15
CA LEU A 122 -5.40 14.20 -14.42
C LEU A 122 -6.59 13.47 -15.06
N PHE A 123 -6.46 12.15 -15.18
CA PHE A 123 -7.50 11.26 -15.66
C PHE A 123 -7.71 10.13 -14.65
N ASP A 124 -8.95 9.93 -14.20
CA ASP A 124 -9.36 8.74 -13.47
C ASP A 124 -9.46 7.57 -14.46
N LEU A 125 -8.85 6.43 -14.14
CA LEU A 125 -8.92 5.23 -14.98
C LEU A 125 -10.27 4.50 -14.88
N GLY A 126 -11.13 4.88 -13.94
CA GLY A 126 -12.47 4.32 -13.81
C GLY A 126 -12.48 2.87 -13.36
N LEU A 127 -11.65 2.52 -12.37
CA LEU A 127 -11.53 1.13 -11.87
C LEU A 127 -12.69 0.71 -10.95
N GLY A 128 -13.65 1.59 -10.65
CA GLY A 128 -14.80 1.30 -9.78
C GLY A 128 -14.43 0.99 -8.33
N LEU A 129 -13.27 1.47 -7.88
CA LEU A 129 -12.75 1.20 -6.55
C LEU A 129 -13.46 2.06 -5.51
N ARG A 130 -13.79 1.47 -4.36
CA ARG A 130 -14.55 2.15 -3.31
C ARG A 130 -13.75 3.24 -2.61
N ALA A 131 -12.54 2.91 -2.17
CA ALA A 131 -11.76 3.72 -1.23
C ALA A 131 -10.59 4.47 -1.88
N VAL A 132 -10.39 4.27 -3.19
CA VAL A 132 -9.24 4.81 -3.92
C VAL A 132 -9.67 5.20 -5.34
N ASP A 133 -9.26 6.35 -5.83
CA ASP A 133 -9.28 6.68 -7.25
C ASP A 133 -7.88 6.42 -7.84
N ALA A 134 -7.79 5.51 -8.80
CA ALA A 134 -6.55 5.21 -9.52
C ALA A 134 -6.49 6.07 -10.79
N CYS A 135 -5.62 7.06 -10.79
CA CYS A 135 -5.52 8.07 -11.84
C CYS A 135 -4.17 8.00 -12.56
N VAL A 136 -4.13 8.62 -13.74
CA VAL A 136 -2.90 8.94 -14.46
C VAL A 136 -2.83 10.43 -14.75
N ARG A 137 -1.62 11.00 -14.75
CA ARG A 137 -1.37 12.41 -15.05
C ARG A 137 -0.41 12.53 -16.22
N ALA A 138 -0.75 13.39 -17.17
CA ALA A 138 0.04 13.65 -18.37
C ALA A 138 0.11 15.14 -18.68
N SER A 139 1.25 15.57 -19.22
CA SER A 139 1.48 16.92 -19.73
C SER A 139 1.80 16.92 -21.23
N ASP A 140 2.22 15.79 -21.79
CA ASP A 140 2.55 15.68 -23.20
C ASP A 140 1.26 15.59 -24.05
N PRO A 141 1.17 16.33 -25.18
CA PRO A 141 -0.04 16.39 -25.98
C PRO A 141 -0.52 15.03 -26.52
N ASP A 142 0.39 14.13 -26.88
CA ASP A 142 0.06 12.85 -27.51
C ASP A 142 -0.56 11.86 -26.51
N THR A 143 -0.02 11.77 -25.30
CA THR A 143 -0.62 10.98 -24.21
C THR A 143 -1.96 11.58 -23.80
N ILE A 144 -2.08 12.91 -23.69
CA ILE A 144 -3.36 13.56 -23.40
C ILE A 144 -4.40 13.23 -24.47
N ALA A 145 -4.03 13.30 -25.76
CA ALA A 145 -4.93 12.95 -26.86
C ALA A 145 -5.37 11.48 -26.77
N CYS A 146 -4.46 10.56 -26.45
CA CYS A 146 -4.79 9.15 -26.25
C CYS A 146 -5.73 8.92 -25.07
N LEU A 147 -5.48 9.55 -23.92
CA LEU A 147 -6.32 9.47 -22.73
C LEU A 147 -7.73 10.02 -23.00
N ARG A 148 -7.83 11.17 -23.67
CA ARG A 148 -9.11 11.77 -24.10
C ARG A 148 -9.91 10.86 -25.03
N ALA A 149 -9.24 10.18 -25.96
CA ALA A 149 -9.90 9.22 -26.84
C ALA A 149 -10.47 7.99 -26.10
N GLY A 150 -9.99 7.69 -24.88
CA GLY A 150 -10.52 6.66 -24.00
C GLY A 150 -11.61 7.12 -23.03
N VAL A 151 -11.87 8.43 -22.90
CA VAL A 151 -12.86 8.99 -21.96
C VAL A 151 -14.26 8.44 -22.25
N GLY A 152 -15.00 8.13 -21.19
CA GLY A 152 -16.35 7.56 -21.27
C GLY A 152 -16.39 6.05 -21.50
N LYS A 153 -15.22 5.39 -21.65
CA LYS A 153 -15.12 3.94 -21.80
C LYS A 153 -14.45 3.28 -20.58
N PRO A 154 -14.80 2.04 -20.20
CA PRO A 154 -14.01 1.27 -19.25
C PRO A 154 -12.57 1.12 -19.74
N VAL A 155 -11.58 1.26 -18.86
CA VAL A 155 -10.15 1.20 -19.25
C VAL A 155 -9.73 -0.16 -19.81
N PHE A 156 -10.40 -1.24 -19.39
CA PHE A 156 -10.14 -2.61 -19.86
C PHE A 156 -11.02 -3.03 -21.04
N ALA A 157 -11.81 -2.12 -21.62
CA ALA A 157 -12.57 -2.43 -22.82
C ALA A 157 -11.61 -2.60 -24.02
N THR A 158 -11.91 -3.56 -24.91
CA THR A 158 -11.05 -3.88 -26.07
C THR A 158 -10.91 -2.72 -27.06
N ASP A 159 -11.88 -1.81 -27.07
CA ASP A 159 -11.92 -0.61 -27.92
C ASP A 159 -11.44 0.66 -27.19
N ASN A 160 -10.88 0.51 -25.98
CA ASN A 160 -10.24 1.61 -25.26
C ASN A 160 -8.75 1.71 -25.67
N PRO A 161 -8.30 2.86 -26.22
CA PRO A 161 -6.94 3.00 -26.76
C PRO A 161 -5.84 3.04 -25.69
N ILE A 162 -6.19 3.22 -24.41
CA ILE A 162 -5.23 3.47 -23.33
C ILE A 162 -4.43 2.21 -23.00
N GLY A 163 -5.10 1.08 -22.79
CA GLY A 163 -4.48 -0.16 -22.30
C GLY A 163 -3.22 -0.57 -23.09
N PRO A 164 -3.29 -0.71 -24.42
CA PRO A 164 -2.13 -1.10 -25.25
C PRO A 164 -0.98 -0.10 -25.26
N ARG A 165 -1.23 1.17 -24.92
CA ARG A 165 -0.24 2.26 -25.01
C ARG A 165 0.28 2.71 -23.66
N LEU A 166 -0.36 2.30 -22.56
CA LEU A 166 -0.11 2.83 -21.22
C LEU A 166 1.36 2.72 -20.82
N ALA A 167 1.99 1.55 -21.04
CA ALA A 167 3.40 1.34 -20.71
C ALA A 167 4.34 2.24 -21.53
N ALA A 168 4.08 2.37 -22.84
CA ALA A 168 4.88 3.20 -23.73
C ALA A 168 4.73 4.71 -23.43
N MET A 169 3.51 5.15 -23.09
CA MET A 169 3.24 6.53 -22.67
C MET A 169 3.81 6.83 -21.28
N SER A 170 3.87 5.82 -20.39
CA SER A 170 4.37 5.92 -19.01
C SER A 170 3.91 7.20 -18.27
N PRO A 171 2.60 7.53 -18.27
CA PRO A 171 2.15 8.71 -17.54
C PRO A 171 2.43 8.53 -16.04
N HIS A 172 2.54 9.64 -15.30
CA HIS A 172 2.62 9.55 -13.85
C HIS A 172 1.35 8.84 -13.33
N ARG A 173 1.49 7.95 -12.35
CA ARG A 173 0.36 7.22 -11.75
C ARG A 173 0.07 7.78 -10.38
N ILE A 174 -1.17 8.18 -10.16
CA ILE A 174 -1.59 8.94 -8.99
C ILE A 174 -2.73 8.15 -8.34
N PHE A 175 -2.47 7.59 -7.17
CA PHE A 175 -3.50 6.91 -6.39
C PHE A 175 -3.96 7.85 -5.29
N ARG A 176 -5.27 8.09 -5.20
CA ARG A 176 -5.88 9.06 -4.28
C ARG A 176 -6.86 8.37 -3.37
N ALA A 177 -6.83 8.68 -2.09
CA ALA A 177 -7.79 8.25 -1.10
C ALA A 177 -8.14 9.43 -0.19
N ARG A 178 -9.11 9.25 0.71
CA ARG A 178 -9.42 10.27 1.73
C ARG A 178 -8.24 10.59 2.65
N ILE A 179 -7.35 9.61 2.85
CA ILE A 179 -6.14 9.74 3.67
C ILE A 179 -4.96 10.40 2.94
N GLY A 180 -5.11 10.81 1.68
CA GLY A 180 -4.06 11.44 0.89
C GLY A 180 -3.83 10.77 -0.46
N ARG A 181 -2.58 10.81 -0.94
CA ARG A 181 -2.19 10.27 -2.25
C ARG A 181 -0.77 9.73 -2.26
N ILE A 182 -0.54 8.76 -3.14
CA ILE A 182 0.78 8.35 -3.58
C ILE A 182 0.90 8.65 -5.07
N GLU A 183 2.05 9.19 -5.47
CA GLU A 183 2.37 9.50 -6.85
C GLU A 183 3.61 8.73 -7.27
N VAL A 184 3.57 8.17 -8.47
CA VAL A 184 4.66 7.40 -9.06
C VAL A 184 5.07 8.07 -10.37
N TYR A 185 6.36 8.41 -10.46
CA TYR A 185 6.97 9.08 -11.61
C TYR A 185 7.90 8.15 -12.39
N ALA A 186 8.48 7.14 -11.74
CA ALA A 186 9.33 6.12 -12.37
C ALA A 186 8.65 5.49 -13.60
N PRO A 187 9.33 5.17 -14.69
CA PRO A 187 8.68 4.64 -15.90
C PRO A 187 7.94 3.30 -15.64
N ILE A 188 6.94 3.00 -16.46
CA ILE A 188 6.28 1.70 -16.47
C ILE A 188 7.18 0.73 -17.24
N PRO A 189 7.58 -0.42 -16.67
CA PRO A 189 8.35 -1.41 -17.40
C PRO A 189 7.64 -1.89 -18.66
N GLY A 190 8.41 -2.14 -19.73
CA GLY A 190 7.88 -2.79 -20.93
C GLY A 190 7.43 -4.24 -20.68
N PRO A 191 6.76 -4.89 -21.65
CA PRO A 191 6.37 -6.29 -21.53
C PRO A 191 7.55 -7.19 -21.17
N GLY A 192 7.43 -7.97 -20.08
CA GLY A 192 8.49 -8.85 -19.58
C GLY A 192 9.59 -8.15 -18.76
N GLY A 193 9.48 -6.84 -18.53
CA GLY A 193 10.34 -6.12 -17.60
C GLY A 193 10.01 -6.44 -16.14
N THR A 194 11.01 -6.33 -15.27
CA THR A 194 10.84 -6.45 -13.82
C THR A 194 10.30 -5.16 -13.23
N SER A 195 9.56 -5.24 -12.12
CA SER A 195 9.18 -4.08 -11.32
C SER A 195 10.44 -3.26 -10.97
N PRO A 196 10.41 -1.93 -11.14
CA PRO A 196 11.58 -1.09 -10.86
C PRO A 196 11.83 -1.03 -9.36
N GLU A 197 13.08 -0.86 -8.97
CA GLU A 197 13.41 -0.49 -7.59
C GLU A 197 12.88 0.93 -7.31
N GLY A 198 12.14 1.10 -6.21
CA GLY A 198 11.51 2.38 -5.87
C GLY A 198 10.00 2.42 -6.07
N PRO A 199 9.40 3.63 -6.14
CA PRO A 199 7.97 3.80 -6.30
C PRO A 199 7.45 3.17 -7.59
N HIS A 200 6.36 2.39 -7.48
CA HIS A 200 5.76 1.69 -8.62
C HIS A 200 4.27 1.41 -8.37
N THR A 201 3.57 0.91 -9.39
CA THR A 201 2.14 0.59 -9.29
C THR A 201 1.84 -0.78 -9.84
N HIS A 202 0.90 -1.48 -9.20
CA HIS A 202 0.35 -2.74 -9.67
C HIS A 202 -1.13 -2.58 -9.97
N VAL A 203 -1.56 -3.03 -11.15
CA VAL A 203 -2.98 -3.15 -11.51
C VAL A 203 -3.21 -4.55 -12.05
N LEU A 204 -3.96 -5.35 -11.31
CA LEU A 204 -4.18 -6.77 -11.55
C LEU A 204 -5.66 -7.03 -11.84
N PRO A 205 -6.10 -7.02 -13.12
CA PRO A 205 -7.51 -7.14 -13.49
C PRO A 205 -8.20 -8.38 -12.92
N LYS A 206 -7.47 -9.49 -12.73
CA LYS A 206 -8.02 -10.71 -12.12
C LYS A 206 -8.43 -10.48 -10.66
N LEU A 207 -7.64 -9.74 -9.89
CA LEU A 207 -7.94 -9.43 -8.49
C LEU A 207 -9.03 -8.37 -8.37
N LEU A 208 -9.04 -7.37 -9.27
CA LEU A 208 -10.08 -6.33 -9.31
C LEU A 208 -11.49 -6.92 -9.47
N ARG A 209 -11.64 -7.96 -10.31
CA ARG A 209 -12.93 -8.66 -10.51
C ARG A 209 -13.50 -9.27 -9.24
N ALA A 210 -12.66 -9.53 -8.22
CA ALA A 210 -13.15 -10.04 -6.94
C ALA A 210 -13.95 -8.97 -6.16
N GLY A 211 -13.85 -7.69 -6.52
CA GLY A 211 -14.60 -6.59 -5.89
C GLY A 211 -14.27 -6.39 -4.41
N ARG A 212 -13.09 -6.85 -3.98
CA ARG A 212 -12.66 -6.83 -2.58
C ARG A 212 -11.90 -5.56 -2.27
N THR A 213 -12.00 -5.11 -1.03
CA THR A 213 -11.20 -3.98 -0.53
C THR A 213 -9.80 -4.41 -0.10
N HIS A 214 -9.63 -5.64 0.39
CA HIS A 214 -8.36 -6.20 0.87
C HIS A 214 -8.35 -7.74 0.82
N ALA A 215 -7.16 -8.33 0.96
CA ALA A 215 -6.95 -9.77 1.03
C ALA A 215 -7.76 -10.46 2.13
N ALA A 216 -8.12 -11.74 1.96
CA ALA A 216 -8.86 -12.48 3.01
C ALA A 216 -7.97 -12.86 4.20
N THR A 217 -6.66 -12.73 4.02
CA THR A 217 -5.64 -12.96 5.03
C THR A 217 -5.43 -11.74 5.92
N THR A 218 -5.79 -10.54 5.46
CA THR A 218 -5.59 -9.29 6.19
C THR A 218 -6.68 -9.14 7.27
N PRO A 219 -6.32 -9.04 8.56
CA PRO A 219 -7.29 -8.96 9.65
C PRO A 219 -7.80 -7.53 9.85
N ILE A 220 -8.53 -7.00 8.86
CA ILE A 220 -9.17 -5.69 8.99
C ILE A 220 -10.44 -5.81 9.84
N PRO A 221 -10.65 -4.96 10.87
CA PRO A 221 -11.86 -4.97 11.67
C PRO A 221 -13.12 -4.73 10.84
N GLY A 222 -14.23 -5.37 11.22
CA GLY A 222 -15.53 -5.15 10.57
C GLY A 222 -15.93 -3.66 10.58
N GLY A 223 -16.50 -3.20 9.46
CA GLY A 223 -16.90 -1.80 9.27
C GLY A 223 -15.77 -0.84 8.88
N PHE A 224 -14.54 -1.34 8.75
CA PHE A 224 -13.39 -0.57 8.28
C PHE A 224 -12.90 -1.05 6.91
N VAL A 225 -12.34 -0.11 6.15
CA VAL A 225 -11.76 -0.33 4.83
C VAL A 225 -10.33 0.22 4.85
N PRO A 226 -9.31 -0.58 4.48
CA PRO A 226 -7.97 -0.05 4.32
C PRO A 226 -7.91 0.83 3.08
N CYS A 227 -7.37 2.03 3.23
CA CYS A 227 -7.13 2.98 2.15
C CYS A 227 -5.66 2.99 1.71
N GLY A 228 -4.78 2.55 2.60
CA GLY A 228 -3.34 2.42 2.38
C GLY A 228 -2.68 1.70 3.55
N GLY A 229 -1.36 1.74 3.59
CA GLY A 229 -0.59 1.12 4.65
C GLY A 229 0.84 1.62 4.68
N LEU A 230 1.48 1.44 5.83
CA LEU A 230 2.93 1.57 5.98
C LEU A 230 3.53 0.20 6.29
N HIS A 231 4.72 -0.02 5.76
CA HIS A 231 5.46 -1.27 5.78
C HIS A 231 6.84 -1.02 6.40
N PRO A 232 6.95 -1.09 7.74
CA PRO A 232 8.21 -0.85 8.42
C PRO A 232 9.27 -1.89 8.03
N PRO A 233 10.57 -1.60 8.22
CA PRO A 233 11.65 -2.54 7.92
C PRO A 233 11.40 -3.94 8.49
N HIS A 234 11.45 -4.96 7.62
CA HIS A 234 11.25 -6.34 8.05
C HIS A 234 12.47 -6.85 8.82
N PRO A 235 12.30 -7.64 9.90
CA PRO A 235 13.43 -8.16 10.68
C PRO A 235 14.26 -9.24 10.01
N TYR A 236 13.95 -9.65 8.78
CA TYR A 236 14.76 -10.64 8.04
C TYR A 236 14.62 -10.50 6.52
N LYS A 237 13.91 -9.47 6.02
CA LYS A 237 13.82 -9.16 4.60
C LYS A 237 14.32 -7.74 4.35
N ASP A 238 15.01 -7.53 3.24
CA ASP A 238 15.27 -6.19 2.72
C ASP A 238 14.01 -5.61 2.04
N GLY A 239 14.11 -4.36 1.55
CA GLY A 239 13.01 -3.68 0.85
C GLY A 239 12.57 -4.37 -0.44
N MET A 240 13.40 -5.26 -0.99
CA MET A 240 13.11 -6.07 -2.17
C MET A 240 12.62 -7.49 -1.81
N GLY A 241 12.36 -7.75 -0.52
CA GLY A 241 11.88 -9.03 -0.03
C GLY A 241 12.95 -10.12 0.11
N ARG A 242 14.22 -9.83 -0.22
CA ARG A 242 15.33 -10.81 -0.13
C ARG A 242 15.71 -11.03 1.33
N ARG A 243 16.19 -12.23 1.64
CA ARG A 243 16.58 -12.58 3.01
C ARG A 243 17.82 -11.82 3.44
N ILE A 244 17.77 -11.29 4.66
CA ILE A 244 18.89 -10.71 5.40
C ILE A 244 19.03 -11.45 6.74
N ALA A 245 20.16 -11.22 7.43
CA ALA A 245 20.32 -11.69 8.81
C ALA A 245 19.19 -11.15 9.69
N PHE A 246 18.75 -11.97 10.65
CA PHE A 246 17.68 -11.55 11.56
C PHE A 246 18.13 -10.34 12.38
N ASP A 247 17.32 -9.28 12.36
CA ASP A 247 17.53 -8.03 13.08
C ASP A 247 16.54 -7.95 14.27
N PRO A 248 16.99 -8.20 15.51
CA PRO A 248 16.14 -8.14 16.69
C PRO A 248 15.56 -6.76 16.97
N ALA A 249 16.23 -5.69 16.56
CA ALA A 249 15.76 -4.32 16.79
C ALA A 249 14.56 -4.01 15.90
N ARG A 250 14.61 -4.41 14.61
CA ARG A 250 13.45 -4.33 13.70
C ARG A 250 12.28 -5.17 14.18
N HIS A 251 12.57 -6.37 14.71
CA HIS A 251 11.54 -7.22 15.29
C HIS A 251 10.86 -6.55 16.49
N ALA A 252 11.64 -6.06 17.46
CA ALA A 252 11.14 -5.37 18.63
C ALA A 252 10.34 -4.11 18.26
N ALA A 253 10.82 -3.32 17.28
CA ALA A 253 10.11 -2.14 16.79
C ALA A 253 8.73 -2.50 16.24
N PHE A 254 8.62 -3.57 15.44
CA PHE A 254 7.31 -4.01 14.95
C PHE A 254 6.44 -4.61 16.07
N GLN A 255 7.01 -5.29 17.06
CA GLN A 255 6.25 -5.77 18.22
C GLN A 255 5.60 -4.61 18.99
N ALA A 256 6.30 -3.48 19.15
CA ALA A 256 5.71 -2.29 19.77
C ALA A 256 4.53 -1.73 18.96
N LEU A 257 4.61 -1.75 17.62
CA LEU A 257 3.49 -1.38 16.75
C LEU A 257 2.31 -2.36 16.92
N LEU A 258 2.58 -3.67 16.98
CA LEU A 258 1.55 -4.70 17.16
C LEU A 258 0.87 -4.59 18.52
N GLU A 259 1.61 -4.26 19.58
CA GLU A 259 1.06 -4.03 20.91
C GLU A 259 0.14 -2.81 20.97
N ARG A 260 0.49 -1.76 20.23
CA ARG A 260 -0.29 -0.52 20.23
C ARG A 260 -1.48 -0.54 19.28
N TRP A 261 -1.27 -1.06 18.07
CA TRP A 261 -2.19 -0.91 16.93
C TRP A 261 -2.77 -2.24 16.46
N GLY A 262 -2.35 -3.36 17.03
CA GLY A 262 -2.83 -4.68 16.66
C GLY A 262 -4.21 -5.01 17.21
N ASP A 263 -4.80 -6.05 16.63
CA ASP A 263 -5.98 -6.68 17.22
C ASP A 263 -5.58 -7.37 18.54
N PRO A 264 -6.19 -7.00 19.68
CA PRO A 264 -5.81 -7.54 20.98
C PRO A 264 -6.06 -9.05 21.10
N ASP A 265 -7.05 -9.60 20.40
CA ASP A 265 -7.39 -11.02 20.44
C ASP A 265 -6.41 -11.85 19.60
N LEU A 266 -5.98 -11.31 18.45
CA LEU A 266 -4.87 -11.91 17.68
C LEU A 266 -3.55 -11.83 18.45
N LEU A 267 -3.28 -10.71 19.13
CA LEU A 267 -2.10 -10.57 19.99
C LEU A 267 -2.12 -11.54 21.18
N ALA A 268 -3.29 -11.77 21.80
CA ALA A 268 -3.45 -12.78 22.84
C ALA A 268 -3.08 -14.18 22.31
N ILE A 269 -3.58 -14.55 21.14
CA ILE A 269 -3.25 -15.83 20.49
C ILE A 269 -1.76 -15.92 20.18
N LYS A 270 -1.14 -14.84 19.68
CA LYS A 270 0.30 -14.77 19.44
C LYS A 270 1.10 -15.10 20.70
N ARG A 271 0.62 -14.64 21.85
CA ARG A 271 1.23 -14.86 23.18
C ARG A 271 0.84 -16.20 23.82
N GLY A 272 0.10 -17.07 23.11
CA GLY A 272 -0.35 -18.35 23.63
C GLY A 272 -1.53 -18.27 24.62
N LEU A 273 -2.21 -17.12 24.66
CA LEU A 273 -3.38 -16.88 25.51
C LEU A 273 -4.68 -17.11 24.74
N ALA A 274 -5.78 -17.28 25.47
CA ALA A 274 -7.12 -17.33 24.88
C ALA A 274 -7.56 -15.91 24.46
N PRO A 275 -8.21 -15.74 23.28
CA PRO A 275 -8.82 -14.47 22.92
C PRO A 275 -10.06 -14.21 23.78
N LEU A 276 -10.41 -12.94 23.96
CA LEU A 276 -11.63 -12.51 24.63
C LEU A 276 -12.83 -12.60 23.68
N GLU A 277 -12.64 -12.25 22.41
CA GLU A 277 -13.66 -12.38 21.37
C GLU A 277 -13.30 -13.45 20.32
N PRO A 278 -14.30 -14.06 19.65
CA PRO A 278 -14.03 -15.02 18.59
C PRO A 278 -13.24 -14.39 17.43
N VAL A 279 -12.11 -14.99 17.09
CA VAL A 279 -11.33 -14.63 15.90
C VAL A 279 -11.52 -15.64 14.78
N SER A 280 -11.29 -15.20 13.54
CA SER A 280 -11.25 -16.10 12.39
C SER A 280 -10.21 -17.21 12.59
N PRO A 281 -10.55 -18.50 12.37
CA PRO A 281 -9.59 -19.61 12.46
C PRO A 281 -8.38 -19.41 11.55
N LYS A 282 -8.58 -18.80 10.37
CA LYS A 282 -7.51 -18.48 9.42
C LYS A 282 -6.53 -17.45 9.98
N HIS A 283 -7.05 -16.38 10.59
CA HIS A 283 -6.20 -15.35 11.21
C HIS A 283 -5.48 -15.90 12.44
N ALA A 284 -6.15 -16.71 13.27
CA ALA A 284 -5.53 -17.38 14.40
C ALA A 284 -4.38 -18.31 13.96
N GLN A 285 -4.59 -19.13 12.93
CA GLN A 285 -3.55 -20.02 12.40
C GLN A 285 -2.37 -19.23 11.81
N SER A 286 -2.67 -18.16 11.08
CA SER A 286 -1.66 -17.24 10.53
C SER A 286 -0.76 -16.71 11.65
N VAL A 287 -1.34 -16.16 12.71
CA VAL A 287 -0.59 -15.56 13.82
C VAL A 287 0.20 -16.58 14.62
N ARG A 288 -0.33 -17.79 14.84
CA ARG A 288 0.43 -18.89 15.48
C ARG A 288 1.68 -19.24 14.68
N ARG A 289 1.57 -19.33 13.35
CA ARG A 289 2.72 -19.56 12.47
C ARG A 289 3.77 -18.46 12.58
N VAL A 290 3.34 -17.20 12.70
CA VAL A 290 4.26 -16.07 12.90
C VAL A 290 4.98 -16.20 14.25
N ALA A 291 4.23 -16.50 15.33
CA ALA A 291 4.80 -16.68 16.66
C ALA A 291 5.86 -17.78 16.69
N ASP A 292 5.56 -18.94 16.10
CA ASP A 292 6.48 -20.08 16.02
C ASP A 292 7.76 -19.70 15.26
N LEU A 293 7.61 -19.00 14.11
CA LEU A 293 8.77 -18.60 13.31
C LEU A 293 9.63 -17.53 14.03
N GLN A 294 9.01 -16.55 14.65
CA GLN A 294 9.73 -15.52 15.43
C GLN A 294 10.47 -16.14 16.62
N ALA A 295 9.85 -17.09 17.33
CA ALA A 295 10.49 -17.79 18.44
C ALA A 295 11.75 -18.56 18.01
N ARG A 296 11.76 -19.13 16.81
CA ARG A 296 12.95 -19.79 16.23
C ARG A 296 14.07 -18.79 15.96
N PHE A 297 13.77 -17.68 15.27
CA PHE A 297 14.75 -16.63 15.01
C PHE A 297 15.35 -16.06 16.30
N LEU A 298 14.53 -15.84 17.33
CA LEU A 298 14.99 -15.32 18.62
C LEU A 298 15.88 -16.31 19.40
N ARG A 299 15.82 -17.61 19.10
CA ARG A 299 16.74 -18.63 19.64
C ARG A 299 18.03 -18.77 18.83
N GLY A 300 18.19 -17.98 17.75
CA GLY A 300 19.32 -18.12 16.83
C GLY A 300 19.21 -19.35 15.92
N GLU A 301 18.02 -19.95 15.80
CA GLU A 301 17.78 -20.98 14.80
C GLU A 301 17.59 -20.28 13.46
N ASP A 302 18.59 -20.36 12.58
CA ASP A 302 18.40 -20.00 11.19
C ASP A 302 17.27 -20.86 10.64
N ALA A 303 16.20 -20.20 10.18
CA ALA A 303 15.20 -20.87 9.37
C ALA A 303 15.83 -21.14 7.99
N GLU A 304 16.78 -22.08 7.94
CA GLU A 304 17.36 -22.56 6.69
C GLU A 304 16.23 -22.87 5.71
N ALA A 305 16.33 -22.19 4.57
CA ALA A 305 15.33 -22.18 3.53
C ALA A 305 15.09 -23.60 2.99
N ARG A 306 13.82 -24.01 2.94
CA ARG A 306 13.37 -24.76 1.76
C ARG A 306 13.34 -23.77 0.60
N ALA A 307 14.53 -23.48 0.06
CA ALA A 307 14.68 -22.87 -1.24
C ALA A 307 14.29 -23.94 -2.26
N GLY A 308 13.07 -23.88 -2.75
CA GLY A 308 12.50 -24.91 -3.60
C GLY A 308 11.02 -24.70 -3.83
N ASP A 309 10.66 -23.51 -4.30
CA ASP A 309 9.72 -23.34 -5.41
C ASP A 309 9.72 -21.86 -5.77
N GLU A 310 9.93 -21.60 -7.06
CA GLU A 310 9.89 -20.27 -7.67
C GLU A 310 8.57 -19.58 -7.33
N ASP A 311 8.62 -18.56 -6.47
CA ASP A 311 7.47 -17.72 -6.20
C ASP A 311 7.29 -16.71 -7.34
N GLN A 312 6.75 -17.18 -8.47
CA GLN A 312 6.07 -16.33 -9.45
C GLN A 312 4.70 -15.80 -8.91
N GLY A 313 4.50 -15.75 -7.59
CA GLY A 313 3.27 -15.31 -6.94
C GLY A 313 3.44 -14.25 -5.84
N ALA A 314 4.66 -13.79 -5.54
CA ALA A 314 4.91 -12.83 -4.47
C ALA A 314 4.40 -11.40 -4.74
N ASP A 315 4.16 -11.05 -6.01
CA ASP A 315 3.57 -9.76 -6.42
C ASP A 315 2.02 -9.73 -6.33
N ALA A 316 1.40 -10.74 -5.70
CA ALA A 316 -0.06 -10.84 -5.57
C ALA A 316 -0.54 -10.97 -4.11
N GLN A 317 0.23 -10.47 -3.14
CA GLN A 317 -0.31 -10.16 -1.81
C GLN A 317 -0.57 -8.67 -1.69
N VAL A 318 -1.63 -8.24 -2.41
CA VAL A 318 -2.45 -7.11 -1.97
C VAL A 318 -3.28 -7.50 -0.77
#